data_AF-A0A9K3NMS6-F1
#
_entry.id   AF-A0A9K3NMS6-F1
#
_cell.length_a   1.000
_cell.length_b   1.000
_cell.length_c   1.000
_cell.angle_alpha   90.00
_cell.angle_beta   90.00
_cell.angle_gamma   90.00
#
_symmetry.space_group_name_H-M   'P 1'
#
loop_
_entity.id
_entity.type
_entity.pdbx_description
1 polymer ?
#
loop_
_entity_poly.entity_id
_entity_poly.type
_entity_poly.pdbx_seq_one_letter_code
_entity_poly.pdbx_strand_id
1 'polypeptide(L)' 'MLAAQDLGINTLHIKLWATGGNKTKTPGPGAQFALRAFARSSMKIGHIGHIG' A
#
# COMPACT_ATOMS: atom_id res chain seq x y z
N MET A 1 -5.22 -6.59 -9.29
CA MET A 1 -4.38 -7.43 -8.40
C MET A 1 -3.78 -8.65 -9.09
N LEU A 2 -4.40 -9.21 -10.14
CA LEU A 2 -3.80 -10.32 -10.89
C LEU A 2 -2.52 -9.91 -11.65
N ALA A 3 -2.46 -8.72 -12.25
CA ALA A 3 -1.34 -8.32 -13.10
C ALA A 3 0.04 -8.53 -12.45
N ALA A 4 0.28 -8.01 -11.24
CA ALA A 4 1.58 -8.17 -10.58
C ALA A 4 1.85 -9.61 -10.06
N GLN A 5 0.81 -10.40 -9.79
CA GLN A 5 0.96 -11.82 -9.44
C GLN A 5 1.35 -12.66 -10.67
N ASP A 6 0.79 -12.33 -11.84
CA ASP A 6 1.09 -12.97 -13.13
C ASP A 6 2.55 -12.73 -13.56
N LEU A 7 3.07 -11.53 -13.25
CA LEU A 7 4.49 -11.19 -13.40
C LEU A 7 5.42 -11.83 -12.34
N GLY A 8 4.91 -12.66 -11.42
CA GLY A 8 5.72 -13.34 -10.40
C GLY A 8 6.22 -12.45 -9.24
N ILE A 9 5.66 -11.24 -9.09
CA ILE A 9 6.05 -10.31 -8.02
C ILE A 9 5.47 -10.80 -6.70
N ASN A 10 6.36 -11.31 -5.86
CA ASN A 10 6.02 -11.96 -4.59
C ASN A 10 6.17 -11.04 -3.38
N THR A 11 7.05 -10.04 -3.42
CA THR A 11 7.31 -9.11 -2.30
C THR A 11 7.18 -7.66 -2.73
N LEU A 12 6.43 -6.87 -1.97
CA LEU A 12 6.15 -5.45 -2.24
C LEU A 12 6.58 -4.58 -1.05
N HIS A 13 7.22 -3.45 -1.37
CA HIS A 13 7.48 -2.38 -0.42
C HIS A 13 6.47 -1.26 -0.69
N ILE A 14 5.67 -0.90 0.30
CA ILE A 14 4.56 0.04 0.14
C ILE A 14 4.92 1.34 0.84
N LYS A 15 4.78 2.46 0.12
CA LYS A 15 4.97 3.81 0.67
C LYS A 15 3.65 4.55 0.62
N LEU A 16 3.21 5.05 1.77
CA LEU A 16 1.92 5.74 1.94
C LEU A 16 2.15 7.24 2.12
N TRP A 17 1.41 8.04 1.36
CA TRP A 17 1.38 9.49 1.50
C TRP A 17 -0.05 10.03 1.45
N ALA A 18 -0.28 11.13 2.16
CA ALA A 18 -1.50 11.91 2.05
C ALA A 18 -1.32 13.05 1.03
N THR A 19 -2.39 13.77 0.72
CA THR A 19 -2.39 14.86 -0.29
C THR A 19 -1.42 16.01 0.06
N GLY A 20 -1.06 16.19 1.34
CA GLY A 20 -0.06 17.18 1.76
C GLY A 20 -0.54 18.65 1.72
N GLY A 21 0.38 19.59 1.94
CA GLY A 21 0.09 21.04 2.02
C GLY A 21 -0.53 21.48 3.36
N ASN A 22 -1.47 22.44 3.33
CA ASN A 22 -2.28 22.83 4.51
C ASN A 22 -3.43 21.83 4.81
N LYS A 23 -3.48 20.71 4.10
CA LYS A 23 -4.49 19.65 4.28
C LYS A 23 -3.92 18.53 5.14
N THR A 24 -4.77 17.56 5.48
CA THR A 24 -4.38 16.43 6.34
C THR A 24 -3.19 15.65 5.78
N LYS A 25 -2.21 15.41 6.64
CA LYS A 25 -1.05 14.54 6.40
C LYS A 25 -1.35 13.07 6.72
N THR A 26 -2.51 12.81 7.32
CA THR A 26 -2.97 11.47 7.65
C THR A 26 -3.52 10.80 6.39
N PRO A 27 -3.03 9.60 6.00
CA PRO A 27 -3.59 8.84 4.91
C PRO A 27 -5.07 8.52 5.20
N GLY A 28 -5.92 8.60 4.17
CA GLY A 28 -7.33 8.27 4.32
C GLY A 28 -7.59 6.78 4.60
N PRO A 29 -8.80 6.42 5.07
CA PRO A 29 -9.15 5.03 5.42
C PRO A 29 -8.96 4.04 4.27
N GLY A 30 -9.05 4.49 3.02
CA GLY A 30 -8.79 3.68 1.82
C GLY A 30 -7.38 3.08 1.77
N ALA A 31 -6.38 3.71 2.42
CA ALA A 31 -5.03 3.16 2.54
C ALA A 31 -5.03 1.82 3.29
N GLN A 32 -5.78 1.73 4.39
CA GLN A 32 -5.87 0.51 5.18
C GLN A 32 -6.62 -0.60 4.43
N PHE A 33 -7.67 -0.26 3.68
CA PHE A 33 -8.38 -1.22 2.83
C PHE A 33 -7.48 -1.80 1.74
N ALA A 34 -6.69 -0.97 1.07
CA ALA A 34 -5.73 -1.42 0.06
C ALA A 34 -4.68 -2.36 0.66
N LEU A 35 -4.08 -1.99 1.80
CA LEU A 35 -3.13 -2.86 2.52
C LEU A 35 -3.74 -4.22 2.91
N ARG A 36 -4.98 -4.20 3.41
CA ARG A 36 -5.71 -5.44 3.73
C ARG A 36 -6.01 -6.29 2.52
N ALA A 37 -6.24 -5.69 1.35
CA ALA A 37 -6.37 -6.44 0.11
C ALA A 37 -5.03 -7.10 -0.26
N PHE A 38 -3.91 -6.38 -0.15
CA PHE A 38 -2.56 -6.93 -0.38
C PHE A 38 -2.24 -8.11 0.54
N ALA A 39 -2.50 -7.97 1.84
CA ALA A 39 -2.30 -9.05 2.80
C ALA A 39 -3.21 -10.28 2.56
N ARG A 40 -4.33 -10.12 1.87
CA ARG A 40 -5.22 -11.22 1.47
C ARG A 40 -4.86 -11.85 0.13
N SER A 41 -4.18 -11.12 -0.73
CA SER A 41 -3.60 -11.68 -1.96
C SER A 41 -2.37 -12.52 -1.63
N SER A 42 -1.89 -13.33 -2.58
CA SER A 42 -0.66 -14.11 -2.42
C SER A 42 0.61 -13.25 -2.50
N MET A 43 0.54 -11.98 -2.08
CA MET A 43 1.63 -11.00 -2.10
C MET A 43 2.13 -10.73 -0.68
N LYS A 44 3.44 -10.81 -0.49
CA LYS A 44 4.10 -10.47 0.77
C LYS A 44 4.38 -8.97 0.83
N ILE A 45 4.04 -8.35 1.95
CA ILE A 45 4.38 -6.96 2.23
C ILE A 45 5.68 -6.95 3.04
N GLY A 46 6.76 -6.42 2.47
CA GLY A 46 8.08 -6.40 3.12
C GLY A 46 8.26 -5.20 4.06
N HIS A 47 7.85 -4.02 3.61
CA HIS A 47 7.95 -2.79 4.41
C HIS A 47 6.78 -1.87 4.08
N ILE A 48 6.22 -1.21 5.10
CA ILE A 48 5.22 -0.16 4.95
C ILE A 48 5.81 1.12 5.54
N GLY A 49 6.15 2.06 4.67
CA GLY A 49 6.64 3.37 5.07
C GLY A 49 5.54 4.41 5.00
N HIS A 50 5.39 5.23 6.03
CA HIS A 50 4.58 6.45 5.96
C HIS A 50 5.48 7.64 5.68
N ILE A 51 5.13 8.45 4.68
CA ILE A 51 5.68 9.78 4.50
C ILE A 51 4.59 10.81 4.77
N GLY A 52 4.89 11.75 5.66
CA GLY A 52 3.99 12.83 6.08
C GLY A 52 4.13 14.09 5.24
#